data_AF-A0A2N2CGM2-F1
#
_entry.id   AF-A0A2N2CGM2-F1
#
_cell.length_a   1.000
_cell.length_b   1.000
_cell.length_c   1.000
_cell.angle_alpha   90.00
_cell.angle_beta   90.00
_cell.angle_gamma   90.00
#
_symmetry.space_group_name_H-M   'P 1'
#
loop_
_entity.id
_entity.type
_entity.pdbx_description
1 polymer ?
#
loop_
_entity_poly.entity_id
_entity_poly.type
_entity_poly.pdbx_seq_one_letter_code
_entity_poly.pdbx_strand_id
1 'polypeptide(L)'
;MEGLAVYIWPVLIGAAYFAIVTLLKKYTRFGYKFGFYLALALVLVFLAIFWVIASQDPSGWIGLAMIIMSIFASVSLATYLLGWFLVSLTSKKQEKIAA
;
A
#
# COMPACT_ATOMS: atom_id res chain seq x y z
N MET A 1 -16.65 15.61 8.57
CA MET A 1 -16.37 14.71 7.43
C MET A 1 -15.27 15.25 6.50
N GLU A 2 -14.85 16.51 6.62
CA GLU A 2 -13.85 17.15 5.72
C GLU A 2 -12.43 16.56 5.83
N GLY A 3 -12.02 16.08 7.00
CA GLY A 3 -10.69 15.46 7.18
C GLY A 3 -10.52 14.07 6.53
N LEU A 4 -11.62 13.37 6.23
CA LEU A 4 -11.56 12.03 5.61
C LEU A 4 -11.25 12.09 4.12
N ALA A 5 -11.57 13.20 3.45
CA ALA A 5 -11.36 13.36 2.01
C ALA A 5 -9.87 13.28 1.62
N VAL A 6 -8.97 13.67 2.53
CA VAL A 6 -7.51 13.61 2.34
C VAL A 6 -7.02 12.17 2.15
N TYR A 7 -7.73 11.19 2.73
CA TYR A 7 -7.37 9.77 2.64
C TYR A 7 -7.92 9.06 1.41
N ILE A 8 -8.83 9.68 0.65
CA ILE A 8 -9.39 9.09 -0.58
C ILE A 8 -8.30 8.85 -1.62
N TRP A 9 -7.41 9.83 -1.83
CA TRP A 9 -6.32 9.72 -2.79
C TRP A 9 -5.33 8.58 -2.49
N PRO A 10 -4.79 8.44 -1.26
CA PRO A 10 -3.95 7.30 -0.92
C PRO A 10 -4.66 5.95 -1.10
N VAL A 11 -5.94 5.87 -0.76
CA VAL A 11 -6.73 4.64 -0.93
C VAL A 11 -6.87 4.30 -2.41
N LEU A 12 -7.16 5.27 -3.27
CA LEU A 12 -7.23 5.05 -4.72
C LEU A 12 -5.89 4.58 -5.30
N ILE A 13 -4.77 5.17 -4.86
CA ILE A 13 -3.43 4.76 -5.28
C ILE A 13 -3.14 3.31 -4.84
N GLY A 14 -3.43 2.98 -3.58
CA GLY A 14 -3.27 1.61 -3.06
C GLY A 14 -4.14 0.59 -3.81
N ALA A 15 -5.39 0.96 -4.13
CA ALA A 15 -6.29 0.12 -4.90
C ALA A 15 -5.81 -0.08 -6.36
N ALA A 16 -5.34 0.97 -7.02
CA ALA A 16 -4.76 0.89 -8.36
C ALA A 16 -3.52 0.00 -8.38
N TYR A 17 -2.63 0.15 -7.39
CA TYR A 17 -1.46 -0.71 -7.24
C TYR A 17 -1.85 -2.18 -7.03
N PHE A 18 -2.84 -2.46 -6.19
CA PHE A 18 -3.37 -3.82 -6.01
C PHE A 18 -3.95 -4.41 -7.30
N ALA A 19 -4.68 -3.61 -8.08
CA ALA A 19 -5.21 -4.02 -9.38
C ALA A 19 -4.09 -4.36 -10.37
N ILE A 20 -3.03 -3.54 -10.43
CA ILE A 20 -1.83 -3.79 -11.25
C ILE A 20 -1.16 -5.11 -10.84
N VAL A 21 -0.94 -5.34 -9.55
CA VAL A 21 -0.34 -6.61 -9.07
C VAL A 21 -1.24 -7.80 -9.40
N THR A 22 -2.56 -7.65 -9.28
CA THR A 22 -3.52 -8.70 -9.62
C THR A 22 -3.50 -9.03 -11.11
N LEU A 23 -3.38 -8.02 -11.98
CA LEU A 23 -3.18 -8.18 -13.42
C LEU A 23 -1.83 -8.87 -13.71
N LEU A 24 -0.74 -8.40 -13.12
CA LEU A 24 0.59 -9.01 -13.27
C LEU A 24 0.57 -10.48 -12.86
N LYS A 25 -0.09 -10.84 -11.76
CA LYS A 25 -0.29 -12.24 -11.36
C LYS A 25 -1.04 -13.07 -12.42
N LYS A 26 -1.98 -12.48 -13.15
CA LYS A 26 -2.73 -13.17 -14.21
C LYS A 26 -1.85 -13.47 -15.43
N TYR A 27 -0.93 -12.56 -15.78
CA TYR A 27 -0.10 -12.66 -16.98
C TYR A 27 1.31 -13.23 -16.74
N THR A 28 1.74 -13.35 -15.49
CA THR A 28 3.09 -13.79 -15.13
C THR A 28 3.07 -14.69 -13.88
N ARG A 29 4.19 -15.33 -13.53
CA ARG A 29 4.31 -16.12 -12.28
C ARG A 29 4.41 -15.25 -11.00
N PHE A 30 4.08 -13.96 -11.07
CA PHE A 30 4.15 -13.05 -9.92
C PHE A 30 3.13 -13.44 -8.85
N GLY A 31 3.61 -13.79 -7.65
CA GLY A 31 2.73 -14.05 -6.50
C GLY A 31 2.33 -12.75 -5.79
N TYR A 32 1.17 -12.76 -5.12
CA TYR A 32 0.75 -11.65 -4.25
C TYR A 32 1.79 -11.31 -3.16
N LYS A 33 2.55 -12.30 -2.70
CA LYS A 33 3.67 -12.09 -1.75
C LYS A 33 4.72 -11.12 -2.30
N PHE A 34 5.03 -11.21 -3.59
CA PHE A 34 6.05 -10.36 -4.21
C PHE A 34 5.58 -8.91 -4.34
N GLY A 35 4.30 -8.70 -4.69
CA GLY A 35 3.69 -7.36 -4.65
C GLY A 35 3.62 -6.78 -3.24
N PHE A 36 3.34 -7.61 -2.23
CA PHE A 36 3.42 -7.19 -0.84
C PHE A 36 4.84 -6.76 -0.44
N TYR A 37 5.85 -7.57 -0.72
CA TYR A 37 7.24 -7.22 -0.40
C TYR A 37 7.70 -5.95 -1.12
N LEU A 38 7.27 -5.74 -2.37
CA LEU A 38 7.57 -4.53 -3.12
C LEU A 38 6.91 -3.29 -2.49
N ALA A 39 5.62 -3.37 -2.14
CA ALA A 39 4.92 -2.29 -1.44
C ALA A 39 5.53 -1.99 -0.07
N LEU A 40 5.85 -3.04 0.70
CA LEU A 40 6.48 -2.95 2.01
C LEU A 40 7.88 -2.32 1.92
N ALA A 41 8.71 -2.75 0.96
CA ALA A 41 10.03 -2.18 0.73
C ALA A 41 9.93 -0.69 0.39
N LEU A 42 8.96 -0.30 -0.42
CA LEU A 42 8.71 1.11 -0.76
C LEU A 42 8.39 1.93 0.50
N VAL A 43 7.48 1.42 1.35
CA VAL A 43 7.10 2.06 2.62
C VAL A 43 8.31 2.18 3.56
N LEU A 44 9.10 1.11 3.70
CA LEU A 44 10.30 1.09 4.54
C LEU A 44 11.37 2.07 4.05
N VAL A 45 11.56 2.20 2.73
CA VAL A 45 12.47 3.19 2.14
C VAL A 45 12.01 4.61 2.48
N PHE A 46 10.72 4.92 2.30
CA PHE A 46 10.19 6.24 2.68
C PHE A 46 10.32 6.52 4.18
N LEU A 47 10.10 5.52 5.04
CA LEU A 47 10.29 5.62 6.48
C LEU A 47 11.77 5.84 6.85
N ALA A 48 12.70 5.15 6.20
CA ALA A 48 14.13 5.30 6.44
C ALA A 48 14.61 6.70 6.02
N ILE A 49 14.18 7.18 4.85
CA ILE A 49 14.50 8.54 4.39
C ILE A 49 13.86 9.57 5.33
N PHE A 50 12.62 9.34 5.78
CA PHE A 50 11.97 10.20 6.78
C PHE A 50 12.81 10.29 8.04
N TRP A 51 13.30 9.18 8.58
CA TRP A 51 14.11 9.18 9.79
C TRP A 51 15.40 9.98 9.63
N VAL A 52 16.10 9.84 8.49
CA VAL A 52 17.33 10.59 8.20
C VAL A 52 17.03 12.08 8.07
N ILE A 53 16.02 12.46 7.30
CA ILE A 53 15.70 13.87 7.05
C ILE A 53 15.10 14.54 8.29
N ALA A 54 14.20 13.87 9.01
CA ALA A 54 13.60 14.39 10.24
C ALA A 54 14.64 14.62 11.34
N SER A 55 15.75 13.86 11.34
CA SER A 55 16.87 14.09 12.27
C SER A 55 17.71 15.32 11.93
N GLN A 56 17.65 15.82 10.69
CA GLN A 56 18.45 16.96 10.22
C GLN A 56 17.67 18.26 10.16
N ASP A 57 16.38 18.22 9.82
CA ASP A 57 15.55 19.43 9.74
C ASP A 57 14.05 19.13 10.02
N PRO A 58 13.65 19.03 11.29
CA PRO A 58 12.29 18.64 11.67
C PRO A 58 11.23 19.72 11.41
N SER A 59 11.62 20.98 11.16
CA SER A 59 10.70 22.14 11.10
C SER A 59 10.52 22.76 9.71
N GLY A 60 10.98 22.10 8.64
CA GLY A 60 10.82 22.59 7.26
C GLY A 60 9.64 21.98 6.49
N TRP A 61 9.30 22.59 5.33
CA TRP A 61 8.37 22.04 4.33
C TRP A 61 8.70 20.59 3.94
N ILE A 62 9.99 20.23 4.00
CA ILE A 62 10.49 18.88 3.73
C ILE A 62 10.01 17.90 4.80
N GLY A 63 10.09 18.25 6.09
CA GLY A 63 9.59 17.42 7.18
C GLY A 63 8.09 17.15 7.05
N LEU A 64 7.30 18.18 6.74
CA LEU A 64 5.86 18.06 6.48
C LEU A 64 5.57 17.13 5.29
N ALA A 65 6.26 17.32 4.16
CA ALA A 65 6.10 16.48 2.98
C ALA A 65 6.40 15.00 3.29
N MET A 66 7.43 14.71 4.08
CA MET A 66 7.79 13.35 4.44
C MET A 66 6.81 12.68 5.40
N ILE A 67 6.20 13.44 6.33
CA ILE A 67 5.09 12.95 7.16
C ILE A 67 3.89 12.57 6.27
N ILE A 68 3.52 13.45 5.34
CA ILE A 68 2.42 13.21 4.40
C ILE A 68 2.71 11.96 3.55
N MET A 69 3.92 11.84 3.01
CA MET A 69 4.34 10.67 2.22
C MET A 69 4.30 9.37 3.03
N SER A 70 4.72 9.41 4.30
CA SER A 70 4.68 8.25 5.19
C SER A 70 3.25 7.80 5.50
N ILE A 71 2.34 8.75 5.71
CA ILE A 71 0.90 8.47 5.86
C ILE A 71 0.35 7.88 4.56
N PHE A 72 0.65 8.49 3.41
CA PHE A 72 0.20 8.00 2.10
C PHE A 72 0.67 6.57 1.82
N ALA A 73 1.94 6.28 2.08
CA ALA A 73 2.53 4.96 1.90
C ALA A 73 1.85 3.93 2.83
N SER A 74 1.61 4.30 4.09
CA SER A 74 0.95 3.43 5.08
C SER A 74 -0.49 3.09 4.70
N VAL A 75 -1.27 4.09 4.27
CA VAL A 75 -2.66 3.91 3.83
C VAL A 75 -2.71 3.08 2.54
N SER A 76 -1.77 3.30 1.63
CA SER A 76 -1.66 2.50 0.39
C SER A 76 -1.37 1.03 0.70
N LEU A 77 -0.46 0.76 1.64
CA LEU A 77 -0.14 -0.60 2.10
C LEU A 77 -1.34 -1.26 2.79
N ALA A 78 -2.04 -0.53 3.66
CA ALA A 78 -3.26 -1.02 4.31
C ALA A 78 -4.35 -1.38 3.28
N THR A 79 -4.51 -0.54 2.26
CA THR A 79 -5.45 -0.80 1.15
C THR A 79 -5.07 -2.04 0.36
N TYR A 80 -3.77 -2.22 0.09
CA TYR A 80 -3.25 -3.41 -0.57
C TYR A 80 -3.54 -4.69 0.23
N LEU A 81 -3.29 -4.66 1.55
CA LEU A 81 -3.58 -5.78 2.44
C LEU A 81 -5.07 -6.12 2.48
N LEU A 82 -5.94 -5.11 2.53
CA LEU A 82 -7.39 -5.30 2.47
C LEU A 82 -7.82 -5.94 1.15
N GLY A 83 -7.30 -5.45 0.01
CA GLY A 83 -7.57 -6.04 -1.30
C GLY A 83 -7.12 -7.50 -1.38
N TRP A 84 -5.92 -7.80 -0.87
CA TRP A 84 -5.41 -9.17 -0.84
C TRP A 84 -6.25 -10.06 0.07
N PHE A 85 -6.64 -9.59 1.25
CA PHE A 85 -7.51 -10.31 2.17
C PHE A 85 -8.86 -10.67 1.54
N LEU A 86 -9.51 -9.71 0.87
CA LEU A 86 -10.77 -9.94 0.15
C LEU A 86 -10.63 -11.00 -0.94
N VAL A 87 -9.58 -10.94 -1.75
CA VAL A 87 -9.32 -11.94 -2.80
C VAL A 87 -8.99 -13.32 -2.20
N SER A 88 -8.28 -13.37 -1.07
CA SER A 88 -7.99 -14.61 -0.36
C SER A 88 -9.24 -15.24 0.25
N LEU A 89 -10.21 -14.45 0.70
CA LEU A 89 -11.51 -14.96 1.19
C LEU A 89 -12.37 -15.51 0.06
N THR A 90 -12.44 -14.82 -1.08
CA THR A 90 -13.27 -15.24 -2.22
C THR A 90 -12.71 -16.49 -2.92
N SER A 91 -11.39 -16.61 -3.02
CA SER A 91 -10.74 -17.79 -3.60
C SER A 91 -10.94 -19.05 -2.74
N LYS A 92 -10.81 -18.96 -1.40
CA LYS A 92 -11.12 -20.08 -0.50
C LYS A 92 -12.60 -20.50 -0.54
N LYS A 93 -13.52 -19.56 -0.76
CA LYS A 93 -14.95 -19.85 -0.86
C LYS A 93 -15.29 -20.66 -2.12
N GLN A 94 -14.61 -20.40 -3.24
CA GLN A 94 -14.82 -21.18 -4.47
C GLN A 94 -14.32 -22.62 -4.32
N GLU A 95 -13.22 -22.84 -3.61
CA GLU A 95 -12.67 -24.18 -3.34
C GLU A 95 -13.61 -25.04 -2.49
N LYS A 96 -14.36 -24.43 -1.55
CA LYS A 96 -15.37 -25.10 -0.72
C LYS A 96 -16.70 -25.38 -1.41
N ILE A 97 -17.03 -24.69 -2.50
CA ILE A 97 -18.28 -24.90 -3.25
C ILE A 97 -18.09 -25.94 -4.36
N ALA A 98 -16.86 -26.16 -4.80
CA ALA A 98 -16.50 -27.13 -5.84
C ALA A 98 -16.10 -28.52 -5.31
N ALA A 99 -16.09 -28.72 -3.99
CA ALA A 99 -15.82 -29.99 -3.30
C ALA A 99 -17.10 -30.55 -2.69
#